data_AF-M3E328-F1
#
_entry.id   AF-M3E328-F1
#
_cell.length_a   1.000
_cell.length_b   1.000
_cell.length_c   1.000
_cell.angle_alpha   90.00
_cell.angle_beta   90.00
_cell.angle_gamma   90.00
#
_symmetry.space_group_name_H-M   'P 1'
#
loop_
_entity.id
_entity.type
_entity.pdbx_description
1 polymer ?
#
loop_
_entity_poly.entity_id
_entity_poly.type
_entity_poly.pdbx_seq_one_letter_code
_entity_poly.pdbx_strand_id
1 'polypeptide(L)'
;MLGKKIHHRKITGILDYKTQIAKGNASKSAFSGCPSSDVIQVILEGNAKLTIRPSGTEPKIKIYSSFQSLKAPKSKEEIKILTKDLLSEIKTSEEIFLQLAGLS
;
A
#
# COMPACT_ATOMS: atom_id res chain seq x y z
N MET A 1 -7.55 9.67 6.92
CA MET A 1 -7.03 8.53 6.14
C MET A 1 -7.28 7.21 6.86
N LEU A 2 -6.90 7.06 8.15
CA LEU A 2 -7.25 5.87 8.94
C LEU A 2 -8.75 5.58 8.86
N GLY A 3 -9.09 4.30 8.70
CA GLY A 3 -10.47 3.82 8.60
C GLY A 3 -11.14 3.97 7.23
N LYS A 4 -10.58 4.74 6.29
CA LYS A 4 -11.04 4.75 4.90
C LYS A 4 -10.69 3.41 4.22
N LYS A 5 -11.44 3.08 3.16
CA LYS A 5 -11.19 1.89 2.35
C LYS A 5 -10.44 2.26 1.08
N ILE A 6 -9.50 1.40 0.69
CA ILE A 6 -8.94 1.34 -0.66
C ILE A 6 -9.45 0.02 -1.24
N HIS A 7 -10.24 0.11 -2.31
CA HIS A 7 -11.05 -0.99 -2.81
C HIS A 7 -11.89 -1.60 -1.66
N HIS A 8 -11.70 -2.88 -1.32
CA HIS A 8 -12.39 -3.51 -0.19
C HIS A 8 -11.58 -3.54 1.12
N ARG A 9 -10.32 -3.10 1.12
CA ARG A 9 -9.44 -3.16 2.31
C ARG A 9 -9.42 -1.86 3.08
N LYS A 10 -9.52 -1.92 4.40
CA LYS A 10 -9.46 -0.74 5.27
C LYS A 10 -8.02 -0.33 5.56
N ILE A 11 -7.76 0.97 5.62
CA ILE A 11 -6.49 1.54 6.10
C ILE A 11 -6.45 1.41 7.62
N THR A 12 -5.49 0.62 8.11
CA THR A 12 -5.27 0.35 9.54
C THR A 12 -4.04 1.05 10.10
N GLY A 13 -3.09 1.41 9.23
CA GLY A 13 -1.87 2.10 9.63
C GLY A 13 -1.39 3.07 8.57
N ILE A 14 -0.64 4.09 9.01
CA ILE A 14 -0.01 5.07 8.12
C ILE A 14 1.40 5.33 8.65
N LEU A 15 2.37 5.34 7.75
CA LEU A 15 3.75 5.73 8.00
C LEU A 15 4.07 6.92 7.09
N ASP A 16 4.47 8.02 7.72
CA ASP A 16 5.07 9.17 7.06
C ASP A 16 6.56 9.17 7.39
N TYR A 17 7.40 8.83 6.39
CA TYR A 17 8.85 8.74 6.56
C TYR A 17 9.53 10.10 6.58
N LYS A 18 8.87 11.16 6.12
CA LYS A 18 9.42 12.52 6.14
C LYS A 18 9.42 13.06 7.56
N THR A 19 8.25 12.96 8.20
CA THR A 19 8.03 13.43 9.59
C THR A 19 8.27 12.35 10.64
N GLN A 20 8.54 11.11 10.21
CA GLN A 20 8.69 9.91 11.07
C GLN A 20 7.48 9.68 11.99
N ILE A 21 6.28 9.95 11.46
CA ILE A 21 5.01 9.76 12.16
C ILE A 21 4.39 8.42 11.77
N ALA A 22 4.15 7.56 12.77
CA ALA A 22 3.35 6.36 12.63
C ALA A 22 1.96 6.59 13.26
N LYS A 23 0.89 6.16 12.57
CA LYS A 23 -0.50 6.24 13.07
C LYS A 23 -1.21 4.90 12.96
N GLY A 24 -2.21 4.66 13.81
CA GLY A 24 -3.01 3.44 13.81
C GLY A 24 -2.22 2.26 14.36
N ASN A 25 -2.25 1.11 13.67
CA ASN A 25 -1.46 -0.07 14.03
C ASN A 25 -0.01 -0.03 13.52
N ALA A 26 0.40 1.05 12.85
CA ALA A 26 1.76 1.20 12.37
C ALA A 26 2.73 1.43 13.55
N SER A 27 3.90 0.79 13.49
CA SER A 27 4.96 0.96 14.50
C SER A 27 6.01 1.97 14.05
N LYS A 28 6.49 2.81 14.98
CA LYS A 28 7.65 3.70 14.73
C LYS A 28 8.95 2.95 14.45
N SER A 29 9.06 1.67 14.84
CA SER A 29 10.22 0.85 14.51
C SER A 29 10.44 0.72 13.00
N ALA A 30 9.41 0.93 12.18
CA ALA A 30 9.51 0.95 10.72
C ALA A 30 10.41 2.07 10.16
N PHE A 31 10.73 3.09 10.97
CA PHE A 31 11.66 4.17 10.60
C PHE A 31 13.12 3.88 10.98
N SER A 32 13.37 2.84 11.78
CA SER A 32 14.71 2.56 12.31
C SER A 32 15.69 2.28 11.19
N GLY A 33 16.77 3.08 11.12
CA GLY A 33 17.79 2.97 10.07
C GLY A 33 17.39 3.56 8.72
N CYS A 34 16.19 4.15 8.59
CA CYS A 34 15.78 4.86 7.38
C CYS A 34 16.02 6.37 7.53
N PRO A 35 16.63 7.04 6.53
CA PRO A 35 16.70 8.49 6.50
C PRO A 35 15.31 9.11 6.29
N SER A 36 15.14 10.36 6.72
CA SER A 36 13.95 11.14 6.35
C SER A 36 13.83 11.23 4.82
N SER A 37 12.64 10.97 4.30
CA SER A 37 12.38 10.93 2.87
C SER A 37 10.91 11.20 2.57
N ASP A 38 10.61 11.74 1.39
CA ASP A 38 9.24 11.99 0.91
C ASP A 38 8.53 10.68 0.53
N VAL A 39 8.27 9.84 1.54
CA VAL A 39 7.62 8.53 1.37
C VAL A 39 6.42 8.45 2.31
N ILE A 40 5.25 8.15 1.74
CA ILE A 40 4.05 7.81 2.49
C ILE A 40 3.72 6.35 2.22
N GLN A 41 3.48 5.58 3.29
CA GLN A 41 3.01 4.20 3.20
C GLN A 41 1.72 4.04 4.00
N VAL A 42 0.72 3.41 3.40
CA VAL A 42 -0.49 2.96 4.08
C VAL A 42 -0.44 1.45 4.30
N ILE A 43 -0.86 1.02 5.48
CA ILE A 43 -1.03 -0.38 5.84
C ILE A 43 -2.52 -0.69 5.76
N LEU A 44 -2.86 -1.71 4.98
CA LEU A 44 -4.22 -2.17 4.72
C LEU A 44 -4.49 -3.50 5.45
N GLU A 45 -5.75 -3.76 5.76
CA GLU A 45 -6.18 -5.07 6.27
C GLU A 45 -5.79 -6.23 5.32
N GLY A 46 -5.65 -7.43 5.89
CA GLY A 46 -5.29 -8.62 5.11
C GLY A 46 -3.85 -8.61 4.60
N ASN A 47 -2.93 -8.00 5.36
CA ASN A 47 -1.49 -7.94 5.06
C ASN A 47 -1.21 -7.35 3.67
N ALA A 48 -1.71 -6.13 3.45
CA ALA A 48 -1.42 -5.36 2.25
C ALA A 48 -0.85 -3.98 2.59
N LYS A 49 -0.06 -3.43 1.67
CA LYS A 49 0.61 -2.14 1.79
C LYS A 49 0.65 -1.45 0.44
N LEU A 50 0.45 -0.15 0.45
CA LEU A 50 0.68 0.74 -0.68
C LEU A 50 1.62 1.86 -0.25
N THR A 51 2.61 2.14 -1.08
CA THR A 51 3.63 3.15 -0.80
C THR A 51 3.80 4.06 -1.99
N ILE A 52 3.84 5.37 -1.76
CA ILE A 52 4.04 6.38 -2.79
C ILE A 52 5.25 7.25 -2.45
N ARG A 53 6.05 7.57 -3.46
CA ARG A 53 7.20 8.49 -3.36
C ARG A 53 7.49 9.20 -4.68
N PRO A 54 7.99 10.43 -4.66
CA PRO A 54 8.57 11.04 -5.85
C PRO A 54 9.89 10.33 -6.23
N SER A 55 10.20 10.36 -7.52
CA SER A 55 11.51 10.04 -8.06
C SER A 55 12.44 11.21 -7.78
N GLY A 56 13.68 10.94 -7.35
CA GLY A 56 14.68 11.98 -7.08
C GLY A 56 15.20 12.69 -8.33
N THR A 57 14.91 12.16 -9.52
CA THR A 57 15.21 12.78 -10.82
C THR A 57 14.03 12.60 -11.77
N GLU A 58 13.70 13.68 -12.50
CA GLU A 58 12.55 13.90 -13.42
C GLU A 58 11.14 13.62 -12.83
N PRO A 59 10.05 14.18 -13.40
CA PRO A 59 8.72 14.24 -12.76
C PRO A 59 8.02 12.88 -12.81
N LYS A 60 8.52 11.90 -12.06
CA LYS A 60 8.01 10.54 -11.98
C LYS A 60 7.65 10.24 -10.53
N ILE A 61 6.54 9.53 -10.35
CA ILE A 61 6.11 9.02 -9.05
C ILE A 61 6.28 7.51 -9.08
N LYS A 62 6.84 6.94 -8.01
CA LYS A 62 6.95 5.49 -7.84
C LYS A 62 5.89 5.03 -6.85
N ILE A 63 5.15 4.00 -7.25
CA ILE A 63 4.19 3.30 -6.39
C ILE A 63 4.72 1.90 -6.15
N TYR A 64 4.64 1.44 -4.90
CA TYR A 64 4.95 0.07 -4.52
C TYR A 64 3.71 -0.54 -3.88
N SER A 65 3.39 -1.75 -4.33
CA SER A 65 2.21 -2.49 -3.92
C SER A 65 2.64 -3.86 -3.42
N SER A 66 2.24 -4.20 -2.20
CA SER A 66 2.47 -5.52 -1.61
C SER A 66 1.16 -6.02 -1.05
N PHE A 67 0.62 -7.09 -1.63
CA PHE A 67 -0.69 -7.62 -1.25
C PHE A 67 -0.60 -9.12 -1.03
N GLN A 68 -1.18 -9.59 0.07
CA GLN A 68 -1.47 -11.00 0.28
C GLN A 68 -2.89 -11.28 -0.20
N SER A 69 -3.10 -12.39 -0.92
CA SER A 69 -4.45 -12.89 -1.22
C SER A 69 -5.23 -13.12 0.07
N LEU A 70 -6.49 -12.68 0.11
CA LEU A 70 -7.38 -12.94 1.25
C LEU A 70 -7.86 -14.39 1.31
N LYS A 71 -7.67 -15.15 0.22
CA LYS A 71 -8.00 -16.57 0.13
C LYS A 71 -6.73 -17.39 -0.01
N ALA A 72 -6.62 -18.45 0.77
CA ALA A 72 -5.61 -19.48 0.56
C ALA A 72 -6.06 -20.41 -0.59
N PRO A 73 -5.21 -20.66 -1.60
CA PRO A 73 -5.54 -21.61 -2.65
C PRO A 73 -5.64 -23.03 -2.09
N LYS A 74 -6.66 -23.78 -2.53
CA LYS A 74 -6.84 -25.20 -2.16
C LYS A 74 -6.26 -26.16 -3.20
N SER A 75 -5.95 -25.67 -4.40
CA SER A 75 -5.32 -26.43 -5.47
C SER A 75 -4.37 -25.55 -6.30
N LYS A 76 -3.58 -26.17 -7.19
CA LYS A 76 -2.67 -25.45 -8.10
C LYS A 76 -3.44 -24.62 -9.13
N GLU A 77 -4.62 -25.08 -9.53
CA GLU A 77 -5.50 -24.41 -10.49
C GLU A 77 -6.06 -23.12 -9.90
N GLU A 78 -6.45 -23.14 -8.61
CA GLU A 78 -6.92 -21.96 -7.90
C GLU A 78 -5.84 -20.87 -7.78
N ILE A 79 -4.55 -21.23 -7.72
CA ILE A 79 -3.45 -20.23 -7.65
C ILE A 79 -3.53 -19.26 -8.84
N LYS A 80 -3.79 -19.75 -10.06
CA LYS A 80 -3.86 -18.91 -11.25
C LYS A 80 -5.04 -17.93 -11.18
N ILE A 81 -6.19 -18.42 -10.70
CA ILE A 81 -7.41 -17.62 -10.56
C ILE A 81 -7.20 -16.55 -9.49
N LEU A 82 -6.75 -16.93 -8.29
CA LEU A 82 -6.51 -15.99 -7.19
C LEU A 82 -5.41 -14.97 -7.52
N THR A 83 -4.39 -15.36 -8.28
CA THR A 83 -3.37 -14.42 -8.75
C THR A 83 -3.98 -13.38 -9.69
N LYS A 84 -4.84 -13.80 -10.63
CA LYS A 84 -5.51 -12.88 -11.55
C LYS A 84 -6.43 -11.91 -10.79
N ASP A 85 -7.20 -12.41 -9.83
CA ASP A 85 -8.08 -11.60 -9.00
C ASP A 85 -7.28 -10.58 -8.17
N LEU A 86 -6.17 -11.03 -7.56
CA LEU A 86 -5.29 -10.17 -6.77
C LEU A 86 -4.63 -9.08 -7.62
N LEU A 87 -4.20 -9.41 -8.84
CA LEU A 87 -3.63 -8.41 -9.76
C LEU A 87 -4.67 -7.35 -10.17
N SER A 88 -5.92 -7.76 -10.40
CA SER A 88 -7.01 -6.81 -10.65
C SER A 88 -7.27 -5.92 -9.44
N GLU A 89 -7.26 -6.51 -8.24
CA GLU A 89 -7.43 -5.78 -6.98
C GLU A 89 -6.32 -4.74 -6.77
N ILE A 90 -5.07 -5.11 -7.01
CA ILE A 90 -3.90 -4.22 -6.90
C ILE A 90 -4.08 -3.02 -7.82
N LYS A 91 -4.43 -3.26 -9.10
CA LYS A 91 -4.60 -2.19 -10.08
C LYS A 91 -5.64 -1.16 -9.64
N THR A 92 -6.84 -1.61 -9.26
CA THR A 92 -7.90 -0.70 -8.78
C THR A 92 -7.50 -0.01 -7.47
N SER A 93 -6.76 -0.70 -6.61
CA SER A 93 -6.26 -0.12 -5.36
C SER A 93 -5.23 0.99 -5.60
N GLU A 94 -4.36 0.84 -6.58
CA GLU A 94 -3.40 1.87 -7.00
C GLU A 94 -4.10 3.11 -7.56
N GLU A 95 -5.12 2.93 -8.41
CA GLU A 95 -5.92 4.03 -8.96
C GLU A 95 -6.61 4.84 -7.85
N ILE A 96 -7.27 4.17 -6.90
CA ILE A 96 -7.88 4.82 -5.73
C ILE A 96 -6.83 5.52 -4.88
N PHE A 97 -5.66 4.91 -4.69
CA PHE A 97 -4.60 5.49 -3.89
C PHE A 97 -4.01 6.75 -4.52
N LEU A 98 -3.87 6.79 -5.84
CA LEU A 98 -3.48 7.98 -6.59
C LEU A 98 -4.51 9.11 -6.48
N GLN A 99 -5.81 8.78 -6.56
CA GLN A 99 -6.90 9.74 -6.31
C GLN A 99 -6.81 10.35 -4.91
N LEU A 100 -6.59 9.52 -3.89
CA LEU A 100 -6.41 9.99 -2.51
C LEU A 100 -5.16 10.85 -2.32
N ALA A 101 -4.14 10.66 -3.15
CA ALA A 101 -2.94 11.47 -3.18
C ALA A 101 -3.09 12.75 -4.02
N GLY A 102 -4.22 12.94 -4.71
CA GLY A 102 -4.47 14.11 -5.57
C GLY A 102 -3.70 14.10 -6.90
N LEU A 103 -3.38 12.91 -7.41
CA LEU A 103 -2.49 12.72 -8.58
C LEU A 103 -3.19 12.18 -9.83
N SER A 104 -4.52 12.13 -9.82
CA SER A 104 -5.37 11.58 -10.89
C SER A 104 -6.61 12.43 -11.09
#